data_AF-A0A7C7EP62-F1
#
_entry.id   AF-A0A7C7EP62-F1
#
_cell.length_a   1.000
_cell.length_b   1.000
_cell.length_c   1.000
_cell.angle_alpha   90.00
_cell.angle_beta   90.00
_cell.angle_gamma   90.00
#
_symmetry.space_group_name_H-M   'P 1'
#
loop_
_entity.id
_entity.type
_entity.pdbx_description
1 polymer ?
#
loop_
_entity_poly.entity_id
_entity_poly.type
_entity_poly.pdbx_seq_one_letter_code
_entity_poly.pdbx_strand_id
1 'polypeptide(L)'
;EILCDAAASAMILINDILAFADKNNHYILTLLDINTLNRITISEISVSYMNTDGQFLYCINSNSNNNIFRINPKTCKAIRMLNEQASHLHIIEDEIYFCIHKEWHKMSIFGGEAVKIEV
;
A
#
# COMPACT_ATOMS: atom_id res chain seq x y z
N GLU A 1 21.89 8.14 16.22
CA GLU A 1 21.51 9.21 15.27
C GLU A 1 20.06 9.00 14.87
N ILE A 2 19.22 10.04 14.89
CA ILE A 2 17.81 9.95 14.45
C ILE A 2 17.80 10.28 12.96
N LEU A 3 17.44 9.32 12.12
CA LEU A 3 17.42 9.49 10.65
C LEU A 3 16.13 10.15 10.16
N CYS A 4 15.03 9.98 10.89
CA CYS A 4 13.73 10.59 10.60
C CYS A 4 12.89 10.65 11.88
N ASP A 5 12.14 11.73 12.10
CA ASP A 5 11.24 11.94 13.24
C ASP A 5 9.80 11.45 12.98
N ALA A 6 9.57 10.80 11.84
CA ALA A 6 8.27 10.24 11.49
C ALA A 6 7.91 9.03 12.37
N ALA A 7 6.62 8.93 12.69
CA ALA A 7 6.07 7.78 13.41
C ALA A 7 5.38 6.84 12.41
N ALA A 8 6.03 5.73 12.04
CA ALA A 8 5.46 4.77 11.10
C ALA A 8 4.43 3.85 11.80
N SER A 9 3.23 3.72 11.23
CA SER A 9 2.23 2.72 11.66
C SER A 9 2.23 1.44 10.79
N ALA A 10 2.71 1.56 9.56
CA ALA A 10 2.99 0.46 8.65
C ALA A 10 4.26 0.82 7.87
N MET A 11 5.14 -0.15 7.64
CA MET A 11 6.46 0.09 7.05
C MET A 11 6.90 -1.12 6.23
N ILE A 12 7.36 -0.89 5.01
CA ILE A 12 7.82 -1.91 4.07
C ILE A 12 9.07 -1.41 3.38
N LEU A 13 10.09 -2.27 3.31
CA LEU A 13 11.29 -2.02 2.52
C LEU A 13 11.14 -2.67 1.13
N ILE A 14 11.27 -1.87 0.07
CA ILE A 14 11.23 -2.32 -1.33
C ILE A 14 12.54 -1.87 -1.99
N ASN A 15 13.49 -2.80 -2.13
CA ASN A 15 14.89 -2.50 -2.46
C ASN A 15 15.46 -1.48 -1.44
N ASP A 16 15.90 -0.31 -1.90
CA ASP A 16 16.44 0.77 -1.06
C ASP A 16 15.39 1.82 -0.64
N ILE A 17 14.11 1.57 -0.92
CA ILE A 17 13.03 2.51 -0.58
C ILE A 17 12.24 1.97 0.62
N LEU A 18 12.28 2.71 1.72
CA LEU A 18 11.42 2.50 2.87
C LEU A 18 10.10 3.23 2.66
N ALA A 19 9.04 2.48 2.36
CA ALA A 19 7.68 2.99 2.27
C ALA A 19 7.00 2.89 3.64
N PHE A 20 6.36 3.95 4.10
CA PHE A 20 5.64 3.91 5.37
C PHE A 20 4.44 4.86 5.41
N ALA A 21 3.49 4.51 6.27
CA ALA A 21 2.37 5.36 6.64
C ALA A 21 2.81 6.32 7.76
N ASP A 22 2.97 7.60 7.45
CA ASP A 22 3.43 8.60 8.41
C ASP A 22 2.28 9.05 9.32
N LYS A 23 2.21 8.51 10.54
CA LYS A 23 1.17 8.83 11.51
C LYS A 23 1.13 10.32 11.87
N ASN A 24 2.27 11.00 11.88
CA ASN A 24 2.34 12.43 12.19
C ASN A 24 1.80 13.27 11.02
N ASN A 25 1.82 12.71 9.82
CA ASN A 25 1.25 13.31 8.62
C ASN A 25 0.00 12.56 8.15
N HIS A 26 -0.96 12.33 9.06
CA HIS A 26 -2.27 11.73 8.73
C HIS A 26 -2.21 10.40 7.96
N TYR A 27 -1.22 9.57 8.26
CA TYR A 27 -0.96 8.28 7.61
C TYR A 27 -0.65 8.37 6.11
N ILE A 28 -0.25 9.55 5.64
CA ILE A 28 0.14 9.76 4.24
C ILE A 28 1.33 8.87 3.90
N LEU A 29 1.25 8.21 2.75
CA LEU A 29 2.31 7.37 2.22
C LEU A 29 3.56 8.22 1.98
N THR A 30 4.62 7.85 2.67
CA THR A 30 5.94 8.44 2.54
C THR A 30 6.91 7.38 2.03
N LEU A 31 7.71 7.74 1.03
CA LEU A 31 8.83 6.96 0.52
C LEU A 31 10.12 7.63 0.95
N LEU A 32 11.02 6.88 1.57
CA LEU A 32 12.35 7.32 1.97
C LEU A 32 13.39 6.44 1.29
N ASP A 33 14.25 7.04 0.48
CA ASP A 33 15.44 6.36 -0.03
C ASP A 33 16.48 6.26 1.11
N ILE A 34 16.85 5.05 1.51
CA ILE A 34 17.68 4.83 2.71
C ILE A 34 19.16 5.20 2.49
N ASN A 35 19.60 5.29 1.23
CA ASN A 35 20.99 5.57 0.89
C ASN A 35 21.22 7.09 0.80
N THR A 36 20.24 7.82 0.30
CA THR A 36 20.32 9.27 0.09
C THR A 36 19.57 10.07 1.14
N LEU A 37 18.72 9.42 1.93
CA LEU A 37 17.77 10.03 2.87
C LEU A 37 16.76 10.98 2.23
N ASN A 38 16.63 10.93 0.90
CA ASN A 38 15.62 11.70 0.19
C ASN A 38 14.23 11.16 0.47
N ARG A 39 13.30 12.07 0.79
CA ARG A 39 11.93 11.76 1.15
C ARG A 39 10.96 12.29 0.09
N ILE A 40 10.00 11.46 -0.30
CA ILE A 40 8.87 11.84 -1.15
C ILE A 40 7.57 11.45 -0.45
N THR A 41 6.58 12.35 -0.46
CA THR A 41 5.22 12.08 0.03
C THR A 41 4.25 11.97 -1.12
N ILE A 42 3.38 10.95 -1.09
CA ILE A 42 2.31 10.76 -2.07
C ILE A 42 1.00 11.20 -1.39
N SER A 43 0.69 12.50 -1.48
CA SER A 43 -0.30 13.19 -0.63
C SER A 43 -1.75 12.75 -0.85
N GLU A 44 -2.05 12.12 -1.97
CA GLU A 44 -3.35 11.55 -2.29
C GLU A 44 -3.58 10.17 -1.67
N ILE A 45 -2.55 9.54 -1.10
CA ILE A 45 -2.61 8.20 -0.51
C ILE A 45 -2.45 8.28 1.02
N SER A 46 -3.54 8.09 1.75
CA SER A 46 -3.50 7.83 3.21
C SER A 46 -3.69 6.34 3.46
N VAL A 47 -2.70 5.69 4.06
CA VAL A 47 -2.57 4.22 4.09
C VAL A 47 -3.28 3.63 5.30
N SER A 48 -4.31 2.81 5.07
CA SER A 48 -4.96 1.98 6.10
C SER A 48 -4.28 0.62 6.26
N TYR A 49 -3.88 0.00 5.15
CA TYR A 49 -3.18 -1.28 5.06
C TYR A 49 -2.22 -1.23 3.87
N MET A 50 -1.07 -1.89 3.97
CA MET A 50 -0.11 -1.96 2.86
C MET A 50 0.67 -3.28 2.86
N ASN A 51 1.06 -3.73 1.67
CA ASN A 51 1.90 -4.91 1.45
C ASN A 51 2.65 -4.78 0.10
N THR A 52 3.52 -5.72 -0.25
CA THR A 52 4.35 -5.66 -1.47
C THR A 52 4.53 -7.04 -2.10
N ASP A 53 4.76 -7.08 -3.42
CA ASP A 53 5.27 -8.24 -4.16
C ASP A 53 6.81 -8.19 -4.32
N GLY A 54 7.48 -7.22 -3.67
CA GLY A 54 8.91 -6.95 -3.79
C GLY A 54 9.27 -5.94 -4.90
N GLN A 55 8.34 -5.57 -5.79
CA GLN A 55 8.54 -4.59 -6.85
C GLN A 55 7.61 -3.38 -6.72
N PHE A 56 6.34 -3.63 -6.45
CA PHE A 56 5.29 -2.65 -6.26
C PHE A 56 4.78 -2.66 -4.83
N LEU A 57 4.26 -1.51 -4.41
CA LEU A 57 3.51 -1.39 -3.17
C LEU A 57 2.02 -1.52 -3.48
N TYR A 58 1.31 -2.28 -2.66
CA TYR A 58 -0.15 -2.38 -2.69
C TYR A 58 -0.69 -1.79 -1.40
N CYS A 59 -1.68 -0.92 -1.48
CA CYS A 59 -2.25 -0.31 -0.29
C CYS A 59 -3.74 -0.05 -0.40
N ILE A 60 -4.39 0.04 0.77
CA ILE A 60 -5.75 0.52 0.93
C ILE A 60 -5.70 2.00 1.27
N ASN A 61 -6.32 2.84 0.44
CA ASN A 61 -6.30 4.28 0.58
C ASN A 61 -7.57 4.82 1.27
N SER A 62 -7.45 5.31 2.50
CA SER A 62 -8.55 5.88 3.28
C SER A 62 -9.11 7.17 2.66
N ASN A 63 -8.29 7.97 1.97
CA ASN A 63 -8.73 9.16 1.24
C ASN A 63 -9.59 8.83 0.01
N SER A 64 -9.61 7.56 -0.40
CA SER A 64 -10.41 7.07 -1.51
C SER A 64 -11.28 5.90 -1.05
N ASN A 65 -12.11 6.11 -0.03
CA ASN A 65 -13.10 5.12 0.43
C ASN A 65 -12.54 3.70 0.69
N ASN A 66 -11.29 3.61 1.16
CA ASN A 66 -10.55 2.34 1.35
C ASN A 66 -10.49 1.46 0.08
N ASN A 67 -10.28 2.08 -1.07
CA ASN A 67 -10.02 1.37 -2.33
C ASN A 67 -8.56 0.87 -2.40
N ILE A 68 -8.31 -0.18 -3.20
CA ILE A 68 -6.97 -0.76 -3.37
C ILE A 68 -6.23 -0.04 -4.50
N PHE A 69 -4.99 0.33 -4.23
CA PHE A 69 -4.05 0.92 -5.18
C PHE A 69 -2.78 0.09 -5.29
N ARG A 70 -2.20 0.05 -6.49
CA ARG A 70 -0.83 -0.40 -6.75
C ARG A 70 0.02 0.83 -7.05
N ILE A 71 1.19 0.93 -6.42
CA ILE A 71 2.08 2.08 -6.47
C ILE A 71 3.46 1.60 -6.90
N ASN A 72 4.03 2.28 -7.89
CA ASN A 72 5.41 2.08 -8.28
C ASN A 72 6.31 3.02 -7.47
N PRO A 73 7.12 2.51 -6.52
CA PRO A 73 7.92 3.36 -5.65
C PRO A 73 9.01 4.14 -6.41
N LYS A 74 9.46 3.67 -7.58
CA LYS A 74 10.46 4.37 -8.40
C LYS A 74 9.89 5.56 -9.17
N THR A 75 8.63 5.49 -9.58
CA THR A 75 7.99 6.54 -10.41
C THR A 75 6.93 7.33 -9.66
N CYS A 76 6.64 6.95 -8.42
CA CYS A 76 5.53 7.47 -7.60
C CYS A 76 4.15 7.39 -8.27
N LYS A 77 4.00 6.57 -9.32
CA LYS A 77 2.72 6.40 -10.02
C LYS A 77 1.83 5.44 -9.23
N ALA A 78 0.61 5.88 -8.93
CA ALA A 78 -0.44 5.08 -8.32
C ALA A 78 -1.51 4.70 -9.37
N ILE A 79 -1.95 3.44 -9.34
CA ILE A 79 -3.04 2.93 -10.17
C ILE A 79 -4.07 2.30 -9.22
N ARG A 80 -5.33 2.68 -9.37
CA ARG A 80 -6.45 2.06 -8.66
C ARG A 80 -6.68 0.66 -9.23
N MET A 81 -6.61 -0.36 -8.38
CA MET A 81 -6.79 -1.77 -8.76
C MET A 81 -8.23 -2.23 -8.51
N LEU A 82 -8.88 -1.70 -7.47
CA LEU A 82 -10.23 -2.08 -7.04
C LEU A 82 -11.00 -0.84 -6.59
N ASN A 83 -12.27 -0.73 -6.97
CA ASN A 83 -13.13 0.41 -6.60
C ASN A 83 -14.09 0.11 -5.42
N GLU A 84 -14.04 -1.09 -4.87
CA GLU A 84 -14.80 -1.50 -3.68
C GLU A 84 -14.07 -1.12 -2.38
N GLN A 85 -14.84 -0.97 -1.29
CA GLN A 85 -14.31 -0.70 0.04
C GLN A 85 -13.66 -1.98 0.59
N ALA A 86 -12.33 -1.98 0.68
CA ALA A 86 -11.54 -3.12 1.12
C ALA A 86 -10.95 -2.95 2.52
N SER A 87 -10.50 -4.04 3.11
CA SER A 87 -9.70 -4.08 4.35
C SER A 87 -8.78 -5.30 4.36
N HIS A 88 -7.85 -5.39 5.32
CA HIS A 88 -7.02 -6.59 5.56
C HIS A 88 -6.26 -7.09 4.31
N LEU A 89 -5.45 -6.21 3.70
CA LEU A 89 -4.72 -6.50 2.46
C LEU A 89 -3.48 -7.38 2.70
N HIS A 90 -3.39 -8.47 1.95
CA HIS A 90 -2.23 -9.37 1.89
C HIS A 90 -1.84 -9.67 0.45
N ILE A 91 -0.56 -9.93 0.22
CA ILE A 91 -0.03 -10.43 -1.05
C ILE A 91 0.53 -11.83 -0.79
N ILE A 92 0.07 -12.80 -1.58
CA ILE A 92 0.56 -14.19 -1.53
C ILE A 92 0.76 -14.61 -2.98
N GLU A 93 2.01 -14.90 -3.34
CA GLU A 93 2.41 -15.12 -4.73
C GLU A 93 1.92 -13.98 -5.63
N ASP A 94 1.23 -14.30 -6.73
CA ASP A 94 0.72 -13.35 -7.71
C ASP A 94 -0.74 -12.91 -7.43
N GLU A 95 -1.20 -13.04 -6.18
CA GLU A 95 -2.57 -12.73 -5.77
C GLU A 95 -2.62 -11.72 -4.61
N ILE A 96 -3.59 -10.81 -4.71
CA ILE A 96 -4.00 -9.87 -3.65
C ILE A 96 -5.18 -10.48 -2.92
N TYR A 97 -5.04 -10.70 -1.61
CA TYR A 97 -6.09 -11.15 -0.72
C TYR A 97 -6.58 -9.98 0.13
N PHE A 98 -7.89 -9.83 0.28
CA PHE A 98 -8.50 -8.71 1.00
C PHE A 98 -9.94 -9.04 1.41
N CYS A 99 -10.50 -8.21 2.30
CA CYS A 99 -11.88 -8.33 2.74
C CYS A 99 -12.77 -7.24 2.12
N ILE A 100 -13.86 -7.64 1.47
CA ILE A 100 -15.01 -6.79 1.13
C ILE A 100 -16.18 -7.22 2.03
N HIS A 101 -16.84 -6.30 2.73
CA HIS A 101 -17.98 -6.61 3.61
C HIS A 101 -17.75 -7.78 4.60
N LYS A 102 -16.52 -7.92 5.12
CA LYS A 102 -16.06 -9.02 6.00
C LYS A 102 -15.95 -10.40 5.33
N GLU A 103 -16.01 -10.46 4.00
CA GLU A 103 -15.82 -11.67 3.22
C GLU A 103 -14.49 -11.60 2.48
N TRP A 104 -13.73 -12.70 2.51
CA TRP A 104 -12.46 -12.79 1.82
C TRP A 104 -12.66 -12.84 0.31
N HIS A 105 -11.87 -12.06 -0.39
CA HIS A 105 -11.79 -12.00 -1.83
C HIS A 105 -10.33 -12.07 -2.25
N LYS A 106 -10.11 -12.46 -3.50
CA LYS A 106 -8.81 -12.36 -4.14
C LYS A 106 -8.89 -11.84 -5.56
N MET A 107 -7.80 -11.23 -6.03
CA MET A 107 -7.61 -10.86 -7.44
C MET A 107 -6.12 -10.98 -7.81
N SER A 108 -5.80 -11.06 -9.09
CA SER A 108 -4.39 -11.08 -9.52
C SER A 108 -3.71 -9.72 -9.28
N ILE A 109 -2.42 -9.75 -8.95
CA ILE A 109 -1.55 -8.56 -8.85
C ILE A 109 -1.41 -7.79 -10.19
N PHE A 110 -1.74 -8.46 -11.31
CA PHE A 110 -1.78 -7.87 -12.64
C PHE A 110 -3.09 -7.13 -12.94
N GLY A 111 -4.09 -7.24 -12.05
CA GLY A 111 -5.43 -6.71 -12.24
C GLY A 111 -6.45 -7.80 -12.59
N GLY A 112 -7.68 -7.40 -12.88
CA GLY A 112 -8.78 -8.30 -13.20
C GLY A 112 -9.90 -8.26 -12.17
N GLU A 113 -10.83 -9.19 -12.29
CA GLU A 113 -12.00 -9.27 -11.41
C GLU A 113 -11.63 -9.84 -10.04
N ALA A 114 -12.25 -9.27 -9.00
CA ALA A 114 -12.18 -9.80 -7.65
C ALA A 114 -13.13 -10.98 -7.51
N VAL A 115 -12.61 -12.11 -7.04
CA VAL A 115 -13.38 -13.33 -6.81
C VAL A 115 -13.50 -13.56 -5.31
N LYS A 116 -14.73 -13.79 -4.84
CA LYS A 116 -15.00 -14.17 -3.45
C LYS A 116 -14.41 -15.56 -3.18
N ILE A 117 -13.80 -15.72 -2.00
CA ILE A 117 -13.29 -17.00 -1.51
C ILE A 117 -14.39 -17.65 -0.68
N GLU A 118 -14.88 -18.81 -1.14
CA GLU A 118 -15.75 -19.67 -0.35
C GLU A 118 -14.88 -20.54 0.57
N VAL A 119 -15.21 -20.55 1.86
CA VAL A 119 -14.49 -21.27 2.92
C VAL A 119 -15.39 -22.34 3.51
#